data_AF-A0A0F0GRD5-F1
#
_entry.id   AF-A0A0F0GRD5-F1
#
_cell.length_a   1.000
_cell.length_b   1.000
_cell.length_c   1.000
_cell.angle_alpha   90.00
_cell.angle_beta   90.00
_cell.angle_gamma   90.00
#
_symmetry.space_group_name_H-M   'P 1'
#
loop_
_entity.id
_entity.type
_entity.pdbx_description
1 polymer ?
#
loop_
_entity_poly.entity_id
_entity_poly.type
_entity_poly.pdbx_seq_one_letter_code
_entity_poly.pdbx_strand_id
1 'polypeptide(L)'
;MISLDQVLVVDVESTCWEGSPPPGQISEIIEIGLCPLEVSTGVRGERRSVLVRPSRSSVSAFCTRLTTLTAEQVADGVTFAEACALLRKEFRSDRRVWASYGDYDRKMFERQCAAFGVGYPFGPRHVNVKTLFVLSHALKREVGMAEAMRIAGRKLDGTHHRGHDDAYNIAGLLAELISPVRRTPVDADRADAG
;
A
#
# COMPACT_ATOMS: atom_id res chain seq x y z
N MET A 1 -18.69 -7.35 13.14
CA MET A 1 -17.78 -8.49 12.90
C MET A 1 -16.85 -8.11 11.76
N ILE A 2 -15.54 -8.38 11.89
CA ILE A 2 -14.58 -8.15 10.79
C ILE A 2 -14.76 -9.25 9.73
N SER A 3 -14.75 -8.86 8.46
CA SER A 3 -14.80 -9.74 7.30
C SER A 3 -13.39 -10.11 6.85
N LEU A 4 -13.16 -11.38 6.56
CA LEU A 4 -11.86 -11.93 6.11
C LEU A 4 -11.94 -12.52 4.69
N ASP A 5 -13.01 -12.20 3.96
CA ASP A 5 -13.17 -12.49 2.53
C ASP A 5 -12.08 -11.80 1.70
N GLN A 6 -11.78 -10.55 2.06
CA GLN A 6 -10.86 -9.70 1.31
C GLN A 6 -9.92 -8.96 2.24
N VAL A 7 -8.69 -8.77 1.78
CA VAL A 7 -7.74 -7.79 2.34
C VAL A 7 -7.73 -6.57 1.44
N LEU A 8 -7.93 -5.37 2.00
CA LEU A 8 -7.76 -4.13 1.26
C LEU A 8 -6.28 -3.76 1.23
N VAL A 9 -5.62 -3.96 0.10
CA VAL A 9 -4.22 -3.55 -0.06
C VAL A 9 -4.21 -2.09 -0.48
N VAL A 10 -3.49 -1.26 0.26
CA VAL A 10 -3.47 0.20 0.11
C VAL A 10 -2.02 0.67 0.03
N ASP A 11 -1.79 1.65 -0.81
CA ASP A 11 -0.53 2.37 -0.94
C ASP A 11 -0.85 3.85 -1.17
N VAL A 12 -0.24 4.75 -0.40
CA VAL A 12 -0.50 6.19 -0.51
C VAL A 12 0.68 6.96 -1.06
N GLU A 13 0.38 7.87 -1.98
CA GLU A 13 1.30 8.94 -2.33
C GLU A 13 1.00 10.17 -1.50
N SER A 14 2.05 10.87 -1.08
CA SER A 14 1.95 12.07 -0.25
C SER A 14 2.78 13.21 -0.82
N THR A 15 2.38 14.45 -0.53
CA THR A 15 3.24 15.61 -0.81
C THR A 15 4.62 15.40 -0.17
N CYS A 16 5.65 15.61 -0.99
CA CYS A 16 7.03 15.39 -0.61
C CYS A 16 7.97 16.38 -1.30
N TRP A 17 9.19 16.47 -0.78
CA TRP A 17 10.24 17.38 -1.24
C TRP A 17 11.58 16.63 -1.20
N GLU A 18 12.58 17.11 -1.93
CA GLU A 18 13.93 16.52 -1.93
C GLU A 18 14.61 16.60 -0.56
N GLY A 19 14.19 17.55 0.28
CA GLY A 19 14.62 17.71 1.66
C GLY A 19 13.45 17.96 2.60
N SER A 20 13.64 18.90 3.53
CA SER A 20 12.58 19.26 4.49
C SER A 20 11.41 19.96 3.80
N PRO A 21 10.17 19.81 4.31
CA PRO A 21 9.04 20.58 3.83
C PRO A 21 9.30 22.09 3.95
N PRO A 22 8.81 22.91 3.00
CA PRO A 22 8.79 24.36 3.15
C PRO A 22 8.08 24.80 4.44
N PRO A 23 8.42 25.96 5.02
CA PRO A 23 7.78 26.46 6.22
C PRO A 23 6.24 26.46 6.12
N GLY A 24 5.59 25.84 7.10
CA GLY A 24 4.13 25.72 7.17
C GLY A 24 3.52 24.57 6.37
N GLN A 25 4.29 23.91 5.49
CA GLN A 25 3.82 22.73 4.77
C GLN A 25 4.09 21.45 5.57
N ILE A 26 3.23 20.46 5.36
CA ILE A 26 3.31 19.11 5.93
C ILE A 26 3.08 18.06 4.84
N SER A 27 3.57 16.84 5.01
CA SER A 27 3.11 15.76 4.12
C SER A 27 1.59 15.58 4.27
N GLU A 28 0.91 15.50 3.14
CA GLU A 28 -0.52 15.22 3.01
C GLU A 28 -0.68 14.13 1.95
N ILE A 29 -1.55 13.16 2.20
CA ILE A 29 -1.95 12.15 1.22
C ILE A 29 -2.58 12.87 0.02
N ILE A 30 -2.11 12.54 -1.18
CA ILE A 30 -2.56 13.08 -2.47
C ILE A 30 -3.10 12.01 -3.43
N GLU A 31 -2.78 10.74 -3.19
CA GLU A 31 -3.42 9.59 -3.83
C GLU A 31 -3.58 8.48 -2.79
N ILE A 32 -4.74 7.83 -2.80
CA ILE A 32 -4.96 6.56 -2.12
C ILE A 32 -5.14 5.50 -3.19
N GLY A 33 -4.09 4.73 -3.42
CA GLY A 33 -4.14 3.51 -4.22
C GLY A 33 -4.76 2.38 -3.44
N LEU A 34 -5.61 1.60 -4.09
CA LEU A 34 -6.28 0.47 -3.47
C LEU A 34 -6.47 -0.69 -4.44
N CYS A 35 -6.20 -1.90 -3.97
CA CYS A 35 -6.46 -3.16 -4.66
C CYS A 35 -7.06 -4.17 -3.66
N PRO A 36 -8.36 -4.54 -3.77
CA PRO A 36 -8.90 -5.62 -2.95
C PRO A 36 -8.26 -6.94 -3.36
N LEU A 37 -7.80 -7.73 -2.40
CA LEU A 37 -7.31 -9.08 -2.61
C LEU A 37 -8.30 -10.09 -2.06
N GLU A 38 -8.83 -10.96 -2.92
CA GLU A 38 -9.69 -12.07 -2.50
C GLU A 38 -8.85 -13.16 -1.83
N VAL A 39 -9.12 -13.45 -0.55
CA VAL A 39 -8.28 -14.33 0.26
C VAL A 39 -8.40 -15.78 -0.19
N SER A 40 -9.60 -16.21 -0.61
CA SER A 40 -9.86 -17.61 -0.97
C SER A 40 -9.17 -18.05 -2.27
N THR A 41 -8.97 -17.12 -3.21
CA THR A 41 -8.46 -17.41 -4.56
C THR A 41 -7.11 -16.76 -4.85
N GLY A 42 -6.70 -15.77 -4.05
CA GLY A 42 -5.55 -14.92 -4.34
C GLY A 42 -5.77 -13.98 -5.53
N VAL A 43 -7.01 -13.87 -6.04
CA VAL A 43 -7.33 -12.99 -7.17
C VAL A 43 -7.32 -11.54 -6.71
N ARG A 44 -6.57 -10.72 -7.43
CA ARG A 44 -6.56 -9.26 -7.27
C ARG A 44 -7.78 -8.66 -7.94
N GLY A 45 -8.45 -7.76 -7.25
CA GLY A 45 -9.50 -6.92 -7.79
C GLY A 45 -8.96 -5.82 -8.71
N GLU A 46 -9.86 -4.96 -9.16
CA GLU A 46 -9.51 -3.79 -9.96
C GLU A 46 -8.62 -2.82 -9.18
N ARG A 47 -7.70 -2.17 -9.89
CA ARG A 47 -6.94 -1.04 -9.37
C ARG A 47 -7.87 0.14 -9.16
N ARG A 48 -7.82 0.75 -7.99
CA ARG A 48 -8.60 1.94 -7.66
C ARG A 48 -7.65 3.04 -7.19
N SER A 49 -7.90 4.25 -7.65
CA SER A 49 -7.15 5.45 -7.27
C SER A 49 -8.15 6.50 -6.79
N VAL A 50 -7.92 7.04 -5.59
CA VAL A 50 -8.66 8.18 -5.06
C VAL A 50 -7.67 9.34 -4.93
N LEU A 51 -7.77 10.32 -5.83
CA LEU A 51 -6.97 11.53 -5.73
C LEU A 51 -7.51 12.42 -4.61
N VAL A 52 -6.59 12.94 -3.79
CA VAL A 52 -6.91 13.74 -2.62
C VAL A 52 -6.28 15.12 -2.79
N ARG A 53 -7.12 16.16 -2.70
CA ARG A 53 -6.67 17.54 -2.77
C ARG A 53 -5.99 17.94 -1.45
N PRO A 54 -4.69 18.30 -1.45
CA PRO A 54 -4.02 18.80 -0.26
C PRO A 54 -4.55 20.20 0.11
N SER A 55 -4.53 20.52 1.40
CA SER A 55 -5.12 21.74 1.97
C SER A 55 -4.11 22.66 2.66
N ARG A 56 -2.94 22.12 3.06
CA ARG A 56 -1.86 22.84 3.76
C ARG A 56 -0.56 22.87 2.97
N SER A 57 -0.47 22.07 1.91
CA SER A 57 0.73 21.86 1.12
C SER A 57 0.46 21.87 -0.37
N SER A 58 1.53 22.09 -1.13
CA SER A 58 1.54 22.05 -2.59
C SER A 58 2.34 20.85 -3.09
N VAL A 59 1.91 20.24 -4.19
CA VAL A 59 2.73 19.23 -4.89
C VAL A 59 3.98 19.90 -5.44
N SER A 60 5.15 19.46 -4.98
CA SER A 60 6.43 19.95 -5.47
C SER A 60 6.83 19.30 -6.79
N ALA A 61 7.74 19.91 -7.56
CA ALA A 61 8.29 19.29 -8.76
C ALA A 61 8.99 17.95 -8.47
N PHE A 62 9.58 17.78 -7.28
CA PHE A 62 10.14 16.51 -6.85
C PHE A 62 9.04 15.46 -6.68
N CYS A 63 7.96 15.81 -5.99
CA CYS A 63 6.80 14.94 -5.81
C CYS A 63 6.17 14.54 -7.14
N THR A 64 6.03 15.46 -8.10
CA THR A 64 5.55 15.15 -9.44
C THR A 64 6.50 14.21 -10.19
N ARG A 65 7.82 14.39 -10.11
CA ARG A 65 8.74 13.43 -10.77
C ARG A 65 8.70 12.05 -10.14
N LEU A 66 8.54 11.98 -8.83
CA LEU A 66 8.49 10.73 -8.09
C LEU A 66 7.19 9.99 -8.39
N THR A 67 6.04 10.66 -8.21
CA THR A 67 4.71 10.04 -8.24
C THR A 67 3.99 10.18 -9.58
N THR A 68 4.52 11.00 -10.49
CA THR A 68 3.87 11.46 -11.73
C THR A 68 2.55 12.22 -11.55
N LEU A 69 2.14 12.50 -10.31
CA LEU A 69 0.96 13.32 -10.01
C LEU A 69 1.30 14.81 -10.14
N THR A 70 0.53 15.53 -10.94
CA THR A 70 0.67 16.99 -11.07
C THR A 70 -0.20 17.73 -10.06
N ALA A 71 0.13 18.99 -9.80
CA ALA A 71 -0.66 19.85 -8.93
C ALA A 71 -2.11 20.00 -9.43
N GLU A 72 -2.29 20.07 -10.75
CA GLU A 72 -3.61 20.17 -11.40
C GLU A 72 -4.43 18.89 -11.19
N GLN A 73 -3.82 17.71 -11.37
CA GLN A 73 -4.51 16.43 -11.16
C GLN A 73 -5.02 16.28 -9.73
N VAL A 74 -4.22 16.66 -8.74
CA VAL A 74 -4.63 16.54 -7.33
C VAL A 74 -5.59 17.66 -6.91
N ALA A 75 -5.57 18.81 -7.59
CA ALA A 75 -6.48 19.92 -7.31
C ALA A 75 -7.94 19.57 -7.60
N ASP A 76 -8.19 18.66 -8.55
CA ASP A 76 -9.51 18.13 -8.86
C ASP A 76 -9.90 16.92 -7.97
N GLY A 77 -9.02 16.51 -7.07
CA GLY A 77 -9.25 15.43 -6.12
C GLY A 77 -10.29 15.79 -5.04
N VAL A 78 -10.79 14.75 -4.36
CA VAL A 78 -11.70 14.92 -3.22
C VAL A 78 -10.95 15.44 -1.99
N THR A 79 -11.65 15.94 -0.99
CA THR A 79 -11.02 16.24 0.31
C THR A 79 -10.57 14.96 1.01
N PHE A 80 -9.59 15.07 1.92
CA PHE A 80 -9.14 13.93 2.72
C PHE A 80 -10.28 13.29 3.54
N ALA A 81 -11.21 14.10 4.05
CA ALA A 81 -12.37 13.62 4.79
C ALA A 81 -13.33 12.80 3.90
N GLU A 82 -13.59 13.27 2.68
CA GLU A 82 -14.40 12.55 1.68
C GLU A 82 -13.73 11.25 1.25
N ALA A 83 -12.41 11.26 1.02
CA ALA A 83 -11.66 10.05 0.70
C ALA A 83 -11.76 9.00 1.82
N CYS A 84 -11.61 9.41 3.08
CA CYS A 84 -11.80 8.53 4.24
C CYS A 84 -13.23 7.99 4.34
N ALA A 85 -14.24 8.82 4.04
CA ALA A 85 -15.63 8.38 4.03
C ALA A 85 -15.91 7.38 2.90
N LEU A 86 -15.33 7.60 1.71
CA LEU A 86 -15.41 6.71 0.55
C LEU A 86 -14.81 5.33 0.89
N LEU A 87 -13.62 5.28 1.50
CA LEU A 87 -12.99 4.03 1.93
C LEU A 87 -13.92 3.18 2.82
N ARG A 88 -14.56 3.81 3.81
CA ARG A 88 -15.52 3.13 4.69
C ARG A 88 -16.77 2.69 3.95
N LYS A 89 -17.35 3.57 3.13
CA LYS A 89 -18.64 3.32 2.48
C LYS A 89 -18.53 2.26 1.39
N GLU A 90 -17.56 2.38 0.50
CA GLU A 90 -17.44 1.53 -0.69
C GLU A 90 -16.64 0.27 -0.42
N PHE A 91 -15.55 0.37 0.36
CA PHE A 91 -14.63 -0.75 0.59
C PHE A 91 -14.81 -1.40 1.95
N ARG A 92 -15.67 -0.85 2.83
CA ARG A 92 -15.88 -1.33 4.21
C ARG A 92 -14.56 -1.44 4.97
N SER A 93 -13.68 -0.44 4.79
CA SER A 93 -12.32 -0.44 5.33
C SER A 93 -12.25 -0.51 6.86
N ASP A 94 -13.30 -0.07 7.55
CA ASP A 94 -13.48 -0.19 9.00
C ASP A 94 -13.82 -1.63 9.45
N ARG A 95 -14.27 -2.49 8.51
CA ARG A 95 -14.74 -3.86 8.77
C ARG A 95 -13.92 -4.94 8.07
N ARG A 96 -12.81 -4.58 7.44
CA ARG A 96 -11.90 -5.52 6.76
C ARG A 96 -10.48 -5.39 7.31
N VAL A 97 -9.69 -6.43 7.09
CA VAL A 97 -8.23 -6.34 7.22
C VAL A 97 -7.73 -5.50 6.06
N TRP A 98 -6.72 -4.68 6.33
CA TRP A 98 -6.05 -3.92 5.29
C TRP A 98 -4.54 -4.13 5.39
N ALA A 99 -3.82 -3.87 4.31
CA ALA A 99 -2.40 -4.13 4.21
C ALA A 99 -1.70 -3.02 3.42
N SER A 100 -0.43 -2.80 3.70
CA SER A 100 0.43 -1.91 2.91
C SER A 100 1.89 -2.37 2.95
N TYR A 101 2.76 -1.76 2.16
CA TYR A 101 4.16 -2.16 2.06
C TYR A 101 5.06 -1.42 3.06
N GLY A 102 4.84 -1.69 4.34
CA GLY A 102 5.51 -1.03 5.45
C GLY A 102 4.53 -0.31 6.35
N ASP A 103 5.08 0.44 7.31
CA ASP A 103 4.28 1.19 8.29
C ASP A 103 3.96 2.64 7.86
N TYR A 104 4.52 3.10 6.73
CA TYR A 104 4.43 4.49 6.33
C TYR A 104 2.97 4.92 6.13
N ASP A 105 2.20 4.17 5.34
CA ASP A 105 0.81 4.48 5.00
C ASP A 105 -0.06 4.56 6.25
N ARG A 106 0.07 3.56 7.15
CA ARG A 106 -0.67 3.52 8.41
C ARG A 106 -0.37 4.74 9.25
N LYS A 107 0.91 5.05 9.45
CA LYS A 107 1.35 6.21 10.22
C LYS A 107 1.00 7.53 9.54
N MET A 108 0.88 7.54 8.21
CA MET A 108 0.50 8.73 7.44
C MET A 108 -0.99 9.02 7.62
N PHE A 109 -1.86 8.02 7.48
CA PHE A 109 -3.28 8.15 7.82
C PHE A 109 -3.50 8.54 9.28
N GLU A 110 -2.83 7.89 10.24
CA GLU A 110 -2.92 8.23 11.67
C GLU A 110 -2.60 9.70 11.93
N ARG A 111 -1.47 10.19 11.38
CA ARG A 111 -1.01 11.58 11.55
C ARG A 111 -1.95 12.58 10.90
N GLN A 112 -2.36 12.35 9.65
CA GLN A 112 -3.22 13.29 8.94
C GLN A 112 -4.64 13.31 9.52
N CYS A 113 -5.19 12.15 9.90
CA CYS A 113 -6.48 12.07 10.62
C CYS A 113 -6.46 12.90 11.90
N ALA A 114 -5.42 12.73 12.74
CA ALA A 114 -5.27 13.49 13.97
C ALA A 114 -5.14 15.01 13.70
N ALA A 115 -4.32 15.40 12.71
CA ALA A 115 -4.09 16.81 12.39
C ALA A 115 -5.32 17.52 11.76
N PHE A 116 -6.25 16.76 11.18
CA PHE A 116 -7.39 17.29 10.41
C PHE A 116 -8.73 17.07 11.12
N GLY A 117 -8.73 16.38 12.27
CA GLY A 117 -9.96 16.01 12.99
C GLY A 117 -10.83 15.02 12.21
N VAL A 118 -10.24 14.21 11.34
CA VAL A 118 -10.94 13.22 10.52
C VAL A 118 -10.88 11.86 11.21
N GLY A 119 -12.02 11.16 11.30
CA GLY A 119 -12.04 9.79 11.85
C GLY A 119 -11.26 8.82 10.98
N TYR A 120 -10.35 8.05 11.60
CA TYR A 120 -9.52 7.05 10.93
C TYR A 120 -10.37 6.06 10.11
N PRO A 121 -10.03 5.80 8.82
CA PRO A 121 -10.93 5.06 7.93
C PRO A 121 -10.81 3.53 8.04
N PHE A 122 -9.77 2.99 8.68
CA PHE A 122 -9.54 1.54 8.74
C PHE A 122 -9.89 0.91 10.08
N GLY A 123 -10.12 -0.40 10.07
CA GLY A 123 -10.13 -1.21 11.28
C GLY A 123 -8.71 -1.35 11.89
N PRO A 124 -8.60 -1.88 13.12
CA PRO A 124 -7.32 -1.97 13.84
C PRO A 124 -6.37 -3.05 13.30
N ARG A 125 -6.79 -3.82 12.28
CA ARG A 125 -6.04 -4.97 11.76
C ARG A 125 -5.33 -4.58 10.47
N HIS A 126 -4.06 -4.21 10.61
CA HIS A 126 -3.15 -3.92 9.51
C HIS A 126 -2.15 -5.06 9.33
N VAL A 127 -1.84 -5.41 8.09
CA VAL A 127 -0.76 -6.33 7.73
C VAL A 127 0.34 -5.54 7.02
N ASN A 128 1.53 -5.56 7.61
CA ASN A 128 2.74 -5.03 6.98
C ASN A 128 3.33 -6.10 6.04
N VAL A 129 3.08 -5.96 4.74
CA VAL A 129 3.50 -6.92 3.71
C VAL A 129 5.02 -6.98 3.58
N LYS A 130 5.72 -5.86 3.80
CA LYS A 130 7.18 -5.78 3.75
C LYS A 130 7.83 -6.68 4.80
N THR A 131 7.35 -6.58 6.05
CA THR A 131 7.83 -7.44 7.14
C THR A 131 7.46 -8.90 6.91
N LEU A 132 6.23 -9.19 6.46
CA LEU A 132 5.80 -10.56 6.16
C LEU A 132 6.65 -11.20 5.06
N PHE A 133 6.96 -10.44 3.99
CA PHE A 133 7.78 -10.90 2.88
C PHE A 133 9.19 -11.31 3.34
N VAL A 134 9.83 -10.45 4.15
CA VAL A 134 11.18 -10.68 4.69
C VAL A 134 11.24 -11.93 5.55
N LEU A 135 10.25 -12.11 6.43
CA LEU A 135 10.14 -13.31 7.27
C LEU A 135 9.93 -14.57 6.44
N SER A 136 9.04 -14.51 5.44
CA SER A 136 8.75 -15.65 4.57
C SER A 136 9.92 -16.08 3.69
N HIS A 137 10.81 -15.14 3.35
CA HIS A 137 12.00 -15.39 2.51
C HIS A 137 13.30 -15.50 3.33
N ALA A 138 13.22 -15.49 4.66
CA ALA A 138 14.35 -15.52 5.58
C ALA A 138 15.45 -14.48 5.26
N LEU A 139 15.05 -13.27 4.84
CA LEU A 139 15.99 -12.20 4.50
C LEU A 139 16.54 -11.53 5.77
N LYS A 140 17.79 -11.09 5.73
CA LYS A 140 18.47 -10.45 6.88
C LYS A 140 18.01 -9.03 7.18
N ARG A 141 17.33 -8.37 6.23
CA ARG A 141 16.85 -7.00 6.36
C ARG A 141 15.62 -6.78 5.50
N GLU A 142 14.86 -5.76 5.85
CA GLU A 142 13.78 -5.27 5.00
C GLU A 142 14.29 -4.73 3.65
N VAL A 143 13.51 -4.97 2.61
CA VAL A 143 13.79 -4.53 1.22
C VAL A 143 12.64 -3.66 0.71
N GLY A 144 12.90 -2.84 -0.31
CA GLY A 144 11.86 -2.06 -0.99
C GLY A 144 10.97 -2.92 -1.89
N MET A 145 9.80 -2.42 -2.26
CA MET A 145 8.82 -3.20 -3.04
C MET A 145 9.39 -3.67 -4.39
N ALA A 146 10.10 -2.81 -5.13
CA ALA A 146 10.72 -3.17 -6.41
C ALA A 146 11.71 -4.34 -6.26
N GLU A 147 12.48 -4.37 -5.17
CA GLU A 147 13.42 -5.46 -4.88
C GLU A 147 12.69 -6.73 -4.45
N ALA A 148 11.63 -6.63 -3.66
CA ALA A 148 10.79 -7.79 -3.32
C ALA A 148 10.14 -8.40 -4.56
N MET A 149 9.65 -7.59 -5.50
CA MET A 149 9.13 -8.06 -6.78
C MET A 149 10.20 -8.82 -7.58
N ARG A 150 11.42 -8.29 -7.64
CA ARG A 150 12.56 -8.97 -8.28
C ARG A 150 12.88 -10.32 -7.60
N ILE A 151 12.90 -10.36 -6.27
CA ILE A 151 13.13 -11.59 -5.49
C ILE A 151 12.03 -12.62 -5.77
N ALA A 152 10.78 -12.18 -5.87
CA ALA A 152 9.63 -13.01 -6.23
C ALA A 152 9.60 -13.43 -7.72
N GLY A 153 10.59 -13.03 -8.53
CA GLY A 153 10.63 -13.32 -9.96
C GLY A 153 9.55 -12.60 -10.77
N ARG A 154 9.02 -11.48 -10.26
CA ARG A 154 7.95 -10.69 -10.87
C ARG A 154 8.48 -9.37 -11.42
N LYS A 155 7.85 -8.91 -12.50
CA LYS A 155 8.01 -7.54 -12.99
C LYS A 155 6.98 -6.65 -12.33
N LEU A 156 7.33 -5.37 -12.12
CA LEU A 156 6.36 -4.36 -11.75
C LEU A 156 5.32 -4.20 -12.85
N ASP A 157 4.06 -4.16 -12.45
CA ASP A 157 2.93 -3.88 -13.33
C ASP A 157 2.51 -2.42 -13.13
N GLY A 158 2.47 -1.66 -14.22
CA GLY A 158 2.17 -0.22 -14.20
C GLY A 158 3.38 0.65 -13.86
N THR A 159 3.12 1.82 -13.30
CA THR A 159 4.12 2.86 -12.99
C THR A 159 4.47 2.82 -11.51
N HIS A 160 5.76 2.65 -11.18
CA HIS A 160 6.21 2.70 -9.79
C HIS A 160 5.96 4.10 -9.19
N HIS A 161 5.54 4.17 -7.92
CA HIS A 161 5.08 5.38 -7.25
C HIS A 161 3.77 5.96 -7.82
N ARG A 162 2.95 5.08 -8.41
CA ARG A 162 1.50 5.30 -8.53
C ARG A 162 0.82 4.41 -7.53
N GLY A 163 0.10 5.01 -6.59
CA GLY A 163 -0.44 4.26 -5.46
C GLY A 163 -1.29 3.08 -5.92
N HIS A 164 -2.11 3.24 -6.97
CA HIS A 164 -2.98 2.16 -7.44
C HIS A 164 -2.23 1.00 -8.14
N ASP A 165 -1.12 1.29 -8.81
CA ASP A 165 -0.24 0.28 -9.40
C ASP A 165 0.60 -0.41 -8.32
N ASP A 166 1.18 0.36 -7.39
CA ASP A 166 1.93 -0.17 -6.27
C ASP A 166 1.03 -1.04 -5.38
N ALA A 167 -0.19 -0.59 -5.02
CA ALA A 167 -1.17 -1.41 -4.30
C ALA A 167 -1.48 -2.74 -5.02
N TYR A 168 -1.56 -2.74 -6.36
CA TYR A 168 -1.79 -3.95 -7.14
C TYR A 168 -0.60 -4.91 -7.16
N ASN A 169 0.62 -4.39 -7.17
CA ASN A 169 1.85 -5.18 -7.05
C ASN A 169 1.97 -5.77 -5.64
N ILE A 170 1.74 -4.96 -4.60
CA ILE A 170 1.74 -5.38 -3.20
C ILE A 170 0.68 -6.46 -2.96
N ALA A 171 -0.51 -6.34 -3.56
CA ALA A 171 -1.53 -7.38 -3.48
C ALA A 171 -1.08 -8.70 -4.10
N GLY A 172 -0.29 -8.65 -5.18
CA GLY A 172 0.31 -9.84 -5.78
C GLY A 172 1.30 -10.52 -4.86
N LEU A 173 2.18 -9.74 -4.21
CA LEU A 173 3.11 -10.27 -3.20
C LEU A 173 2.35 -10.87 -2.01
N LEU A 174 1.34 -10.17 -1.49
CA LEU A 174 0.54 -10.66 -0.37
C LEU A 174 -0.18 -11.95 -0.72
N ALA A 175 -0.74 -12.07 -1.94
CA ALA A 175 -1.42 -13.28 -2.41
C ALA A 175 -0.50 -14.51 -2.36
N GLU A 176 0.77 -14.36 -2.75
CA GLU A 176 1.75 -15.46 -2.66
C GLU A 176 2.06 -15.85 -1.22
N LEU A 177 2.15 -14.87 -0.32
CA LEU A 177 2.50 -15.07 1.08
C LEU A 177 1.38 -15.75 1.87
N ILE A 178 0.12 -15.47 1.54
CA ILE A 178 -1.06 -16.04 2.23
C ILE A 178 -1.66 -17.24 1.51
N SER A 179 -1.23 -17.53 0.28
CA SER A 179 -1.65 -18.73 -0.42
C SER A 179 -1.24 -19.96 0.39
N PRO A 180 -2.15 -20.91 0.63
CA PRO A 180 -1.80 -22.17 1.28
C PRO A 180 -0.86 -22.97 0.38
N VAL A 181 0.45 -22.73 0.49
CA VAL A 181 1.45 -23.51 -0.21
C VAL A 181 1.46 -24.91 0.39
N ARG A 182 1.02 -25.90 -0.39
CA ARG A 182 1.53 -27.27 -0.29
C ARG A 182 3.05 -27.16 -0.46
N ARG A 183 3.79 -27.09 0.64
CA ARG A 183 5.24 -27.29 0.59
C ARG A 183 5.46 -28.75 0.20
N THR A 184 5.74 -29.04 -1.06
CA THR A 184 6.55 -30.23 -1.34
C THR A 184 7.90 -30.00 -0.67
N PRO A 185 8.40 -30.93 0.15
CA PRO A 185 9.76 -30.86 0.64
C PRO A 185 10.69 -30.69 -0.55
N VAL A 186 11.56 -29.68 -0.50
CA VAL A 186 12.74 -29.69 -1.35
C VAL A 186 13.50 -30.95 -0.96
N ASP A 187 13.74 -31.84 -1.94
CA ASP A 187 14.49 -33.08 -1.76
C ASP A 187 15.80 -32.81 -1.01
N ALA A 188 15.78 -33.05 0.30
CA ALA A 188 16.95 -33.18 1.13
C ALA A 188 17.37 -34.65 1.16
N ASP A 189 17.47 -35.26 -0.03
CA ASP A 189 17.97 -36.61 -0.19
C ASP A 189 18.73 -36.69 -1.51
N ARG A 190 20.00 -36.28 -1.47
CA ARG A 190 21.10 -36.70 -2.36
C ARG A 190 22.41 -36.08 -1.90
N ALA A 191 22.97 -36.65 -0.84
CA ALA A 191 24.42 -36.82 -0.65
C ALA A 191 24.66 -37.62 0.64
N ASP A 192 24.28 -38.89 0.62
CA ASP A 192 25.01 -39.94 1.33
C ASP A 192 24.63 -41.29 0.70
N ALA A 193 25.35 -41.62 -0.37
CA ALA A 193 25.42 -42.97 -0.88
C ALA A 193 26.83 -43.18 -1.43
N GLY A 194 27.61 -43.94 -0.65
CA GLY A 194 28.62 -44.93 -1.10
C GLY A 194 29.74 -44.45 -2.01
#